data_AF-A0A182YFG2-F1
#
_entry.id   AF-A0A182YFG2-F1
#
_cell.length_a   1.000
_cell.length_b   1.000
_cell.length_c   1.000
_cell.angle_alpha   90.00
_cell.angle_beta   90.00
_cell.angle_gamma   90.00
#
_symmetry.space_group_name_H-M   'P 1'
#
loop_
_entity.id
_entity.type
_entity.pdbx_description
1 polymer ?
#
loop_
_entity_poly.entity_id
_entity_poly.type
_entity_poly.pdbx_seq_one_letter_code
_entity_poly.pdbx_strand_id
1 'polypeptide(L)'
;MEHALRRSMLLIRGQPESSDHLQDILFDTAIKYTHTGFRVLFFTQKPLERVANSIREQFSDLFKMITFVYVQTLDAALKRLLDLQRWTNCIPGLIIVESFDLLAPSNANDMQPNKQDFQRVLFLSTLADTVRTVSINQKGTCNCIITTSNHGSTMATVPFELFYRKHNVLDVEHVKESADILSIMMENEHSIDNNLP
;
A
#
# COMPACT_ATOMS: atom_id res chain seq x y z
N MET A 1 8.26 19.45 5.89
CA MET A 1 7.86 18.19 6.57
C MET A 1 6.75 17.44 5.83
N GLU A 2 5.70 18.13 5.34
CA GLU A 2 4.65 17.56 4.46
C GLU A 2 5.21 16.83 3.22
N HIS A 3 6.33 17.34 2.71
CA HIS A 3 7.09 16.75 1.62
C HIS A 3 7.58 15.31 1.87
N ALA A 4 7.90 14.92 3.10
CA ALA A 4 8.43 13.58 3.38
C ALA A 4 7.33 12.52 3.32
N LEU A 5 6.14 12.84 3.86
CA LEU A 5 4.99 11.93 3.88
C LEU A 5 4.55 11.51 2.47
N ARG A 6 4.41 12.49 1.57
CA ARG A 6 4.00 12.23 0.18
C ARG A 6 5.06 11.50 -0.64
N ARG A 7 6.32 11.42 -0.16
CA ARG A 7 7.40 10.62 -0.78
C ARG A 7 7.28 9.15 -0.41
N SER A 8 6.82 8.87 0.80
CA SER A 8 6.67 7.51 1.31
C SER A 8 5.41 6.79 0.82
N MET A 9 4.52 7.49 0.11
CA MET A 9 3.27 6.95 -0.43
C MET A 9 3.39 6.81 -1.94
N LEU A 10 3.15 5.60 -2.47
CA LEU A 10 3.09 5.25 -3.89
C LEU A 10 1.67 4.79 -4.23
N LEU A 11 1.08 5.34 -5.28
CA LEU A 11 -0.19 4.92 -5.85
C LEU A 11 0.06 4.20 -7.18
N ILE A 12 -0.50 3.00 -7.35
CA ILE A 12 -0.54 2.29 -8.63
C ILE A 12 -1.99 2.23 -9.10
N ARG A 13 -2.28 2.89 -10.22
CA ARG A 13 -3.62 3.02 -10.77
C ARG A 13 -3.85 2.02 -11.88
N GLY A 14 -4.90 1.23 -11.71
CA GLY A 14 -5.52 0.50 -12.78
C GLY A 14 -5.56 -1.00 -12.56
N GLN A 15 -6.28 -1.68 -13.45
CA GLN A 15 -6.42 -3.12 -13.42
C GLN A 15 -5.56 -3.70 -14.54
N PRO A 16 -4.64 -4.64 -14.26
CA PRO A 16 -4.03 -5.43 -15.32
C PRO A 16 -5.11 -6.25 -16.05
N GLU A 17 -4.88 -6.61 -17.31
CA GLU A 17 -5.78 -7.48 -18.08
C GLU A 17 -6.06 -8.83 -17.38
N SER A 18 -5.18 -9.23 -16.45
CA SER A 18 -5.39 -10.31 -15.47
C SER A 18 -5.09 -9.82 -14.05
N SER A 19 -6.10 -9.78 -13.16
CA SER A 19 -5.94 -9.37 -11.75
C SER A 19 -4.77 -10.05 -11.03
N ASP A 20 -4.51 -11.30 -11.39
CA ASP A 20 -3.48 -12.14 -10.78
C ASP A 20 -2.06 -11.58 -10.99
N HIS A 21 -1.81 -10.90 -12.12
CA HIS A 21 -0.45 -10.45 -12.47
C HIS A 21 0.08 -9.33 -11.59
N LEU A 22 -0.74 -8.30 -11.29
CA LEU A 22 -0.31 -7.22 -10.39
C LEU A 22 -0.18 -7.74 -8.95
N GLN A 23 -1.05 -8.67 -8.53
CA GLN A 23 -0.95 -9.31 -7.22
C GLN A 23 0.38 -10.07 -7.08
N ASP A 24 0.79 -10.81 -8.11
CA ASP A 24 2.09 -11.50 -8.16
C ASP A 24 3.26 -10.50 -8.08
N ILE A 25 3.20 -9.38 -8.80
CA ILE A 25 4.22 -8.32 -8.75
C ILE A 25 4.30 -7.68 -7.36
N LEU A 26 3.16 -7.36 -6.75
CA LEU A 26 3.11 -6.79 -5.39
C LEU A 26 3.66 -7.77 -4.36
N PHE A 27 3.37 -9.06 -4.52
CA PHE A 27 3.89 -10.10 -3.64
C PHE A 27 5.41 -10.28 -3.81
N ASP A 28 5.91 -10.32 -5.04
CA ASP A 28 7.35 -10.34 -5.32
C ASP A 28 8.05 -9.08 -4.75
N THR A 29 7.40 -7.92 -4.87
CA THR A 29 7.86 -6.66 -4.26
C THR A 29 7.95 -6.79 -2.74
N ALA A 30 6.94 -7.36 -2.09
CA ALA A 30 6.95 -7.58 -0.65
C ALA A 30 8.11 -8.50 -0.22
N ILE A 31 8.30 -9.62 -0.92
CA ILE A 31 9.41 -10.55 -0.64
C ILE A 31 10.76 -9.85 -0.84
N LYS A 32 10.97 -9.17 -1.96
CA LYS A 32 12.20 -8.40 -2.22
C LYS A 32 12.45 -7.33 -1.17
N TYR A 33 11.41 -6.66 -0.69
CA TYR A 33 11.53 -5.68 0.37
C TYR A 33 11.97 -6.32 1.69
N THR A 34 11.51 -7.53 2.02
CA THR A 34 11.95 -8.21 3.26
C THR A 34 13.44 -8.56 3.27
N HIS A 35 14.10 -8.66 2.11
CA HIS A 35 15.55 -8.87 2.05
C HIS A 35 16.36 -7.70 2.63
N THR A 36 15.77 -6.51 2.75
CA THR A 36 16.41 -5.35 3.41
C THR A 36 16.33 -5.43 4.94
N GLY A 37 15.67 -6.47 5.49
CA GLY A 37 15.50 -6.67 6.93
C GLY A 37 14.24 -6.05 7.50
N PHE A 38 13.44 -5.35 6.69
CA PHE A 38 12.17 -4.76 7.14
C PHE A 38 11.00 -5.74 7.05
N ARG A 39 10.04 -5.58 7.97
CA ARG A 39 8.76 -6.29 7.93
C ARG A 39 7.81 -5.61 6.95
N VAL A 40 6.94 -6.41 6.34
CA VAL A 40 5.91 -5.93 5.41
C VAL A 40 4.53 -6.24 5.97
N LEU A 41 3.61 -5.28 5.93
CA LEU A 41 2.19 -5.50 6.15
C LEU A 41 1.48 -5.50 4.80
N PHE A 42 0.75 -6.57 4.49
CA PHE A 42 0.07 -6.74 3.21
C PHE A 42 -1.45 -6.83 3.43
N PHE A 43 -2.16 -5.74 3.15
CA PHE A 43 -3.61 -5.67 3.21
C PHE A 43 -4.21 -6.18 1.89
N THR A 44 -5.09 -7.18 1.99
CA THR A 44 -5.78 -7.78 0.84
C THR A 44 -7.15 -8.31 1.26
N GLN A 45 -8.07 -8.49 0.31
CA GLN A 45 -9.39 -9.03 0.59
C GLN A 45 -9.40 -10.55 0.76
N LYS A 46 -8.50 -11.26 0.08
CA LYS A 46 -8.50 -12.72 0.03
C LYS A 46 -7.12 -13.29 0.36
N PRO A 47 -7.05 -14.49 0.94
CA PRO A 47 -5.81 -15.24 1.01
C PRO A 47 -5.16 -15.34 -0.36
N LEU A 48 -3.84 -15.21 -0.43
CA LEU A 48 -3.09 -15.51 -1.65
C LEU A 48 -3.24 -17.01 -1.94
N GLU A 49 -4.09 -17.36 -2.91
CA GLU A 49 -4.42 -18.74 -3.28
C GLU A 49 -3.25 -19.42 -4.03
N ARG A 50 -2.34 -18.64 -4.61
CA ARG A 50 -1.25 -19.12 -5.47
C ARG A 50 0.12 -18.56 -5.09
N VAL A 51 0.56 -18.77 -3.85
CA VAL A 51 2.02 -18.84 -3.66
C VAL A 51 2.42 -20.28 -3.95
N ALA A 52 3.03 -20.53 -5.11
CA ALA A 52 3.53 -21.85 -5.46
C ALA A 52 4.35 -22.42 -4.29
N ASN A 53 4.13 -23.68 -3.90
CA ASN A 53 4.78 -24.28 -2.73
C ASN A 53 6.31 -24.17 -2.79
N SER A 54 6.89 -24.20 -4.00
CA SER A 54 8.31 -23.95 -4.26
C SER A 54 8.80 -22.59 -3.75
N ILE A 55 8.02 -21.52 -3.94
CA ILE A 55 8.33 -20.16 -3.46
C ILE A 55 8.19 -20.10 -1.94
N ARG A 56 7.15 -20.72 -1.39
CA ARG A 56 6.94 -20.77 0.08
C ARG A 56 8.08 -21.48 0.81
N GLU A 57 8.58 -22.58 0.26
CA GLU A 57 9.67 -23.34 0.86
C GLU A 57 11.01 -22.62 0.71
N GLN A 58 11.30 -22.08 -0.48
CA GLN A 58 12.55 -21.38 -0.78
C GLN A 58 12.72 -20.08 0.03
N PHE A 59 11.62 -19.40 0.33
CA PHE A 59 11.63 -18.09 1.02
C PHE A 59 10.90 -18.14 2.37
N SER A 60 10.83 -19.31 3.02
CA SER A 60 9.99 -19.50 4.21
C SER A 60 10.28 -18.54 5.37
N ASP A 61 11.54 -18.12 5.55
CA ASP A 61 11.93 -17.16 6.60
C ASP A 61 11.58 -15.71 6.24
N LEU A 62 11.68 -15.36 4.95
CA LEU A 62 11.24 -14.05 4.44
C LEU A 62 9.72 -13.94 4.47
N PHE A 63 9.02 -15.05 4.22
CA PHE A 63 7.56 -15.11 4.32
C PHE A 63 7.09 -14.78 5.74
N LYS A 64 7.84 -15.18 6.79
CA LYS A 64 7.54 -14.81 8.19
C LYS A 64 7.71 -13.31 8.48
N MET A 65 8.40 -12.57 7.61
CA MET A 65 8.54 -11.11 7.70
C MET A 65 7.35 -10.37 7.08
N ILE A 66 6.46 -11.08 6.36
CA ILE A 66 5.23 -10.54 5.78
C ILE A 66 4.04 -10.90 6.68
N THR A 67 3.31 -9.89 7.13
CA THR A 67 2.04 -10.06 7.85
C THR A 67 0.88 -9.75 6.92
N PHE A 68 0.08 -10.76 6.61
CA PHE A 68 -1.13 -10.59 5.81
C PHE A 68 -2.31 -10.12 6.66
N VAL A 69 -2.94 -9.03 6.23
CA VAL A 69 -4.09 -8.41 6.88
C VAL A 69 -5.30 -8.55 5.96
N TYR A 70 -6.12 -9.56 6.24
CA TYR A 70 -7.32 -9.84 5.45
C TYR A 70 -8.49 -8.96 5.88
N VAL A 71 -8.92 -8.05 5.02
CA VAL A 71 -10.01 -7.09 5.31
C VAL A 71 -10.96 -6.97 4.13
N GLN A 72 -12.25 -6.98 4.41
CA GLN A 72 -13.30 -6.92 3.39
C GLN A 72 -13.90 -5.52 3.24
N THR A 73 -13.69 -4.63 4.21
CA THR A 73 -14.32 -3.30 4.26
C THR A 73 -13.33 -2.21 4.68
N LEU A 74 -13.58 -0.97 4.26
CA LEU A 74 -12.80 0.20 4.68
C LEU A 74 -12.79 0.35 6.20
N ASP A 75 -13.93 0.16 6.88
CA ASP A 75 -14.02 0.29 8.34
C ASP A 75 -13.13 -0.74 9.05
N ALA A 76 -13.06 -1.98 8.53
CA ALA A 76 -12.19 -3.01 9.07
C ALA A 76 -10.71 -2.66 8.85
N ALA A 77 -10.36 -2.18 7.64
CA ALA A 77 -9.02 -1.72 7.31
C ALA A 77 -8.59 -0.53 8.19
N LEU A 78 -9.48 0.44 8.40
CA LEU A 78 -9.25 1.61 9.24
C LEU A 78 -8.92 1.22 10.69
N LYS A 79 -9.69 0.30 11.28
CA LYS A 79 -9.42 -0.21 12.64
C LYS A 79 -8.03 -0.81 12.74
N ARG A 80 -7.61 -1.58 11.73
CA ARG A 80 -6.26 -2.17 11.68
C ARG A 80 -5.16 -1.11 11.56
N LEU A 81 -5.37 -0.04 10.80
CA LEU A 81 -4.42 1.07 10.73
C LEU A 81 -4.29 1.81 12.07
N LEU A 82 -5.40 2.06 12.74
CA LEU A 82 -5.39 2.68 14.07
C LEU A 82 -4.70 1.80 15.12
N ASP A 83 -4.92 0.48 15.06
CA ASP A 83 -4.20 -0.48 15.91
C ASP A 83 -2.69 -0.45 15.63
N LEU A 84 -2.29 -0.36 14.36
CA LEU A 84 -0.89 -0.34 13.92
C LEU A 84 -0.12 0.86 14.47
N GLN A 85 -0.77 2.02 14.64
CA GLN A 85 -0.15 3.21 15.24
C GLN A 85 0.34 2.98 16.67
N ARG A 86 -0.23 1.97 17.37
CA ARG A 86 0.12 1.63 18.75
C ARG A 86 1.20 0.56 18.85
N TRP A 87 1.66 0.02 17.72
CA TRP A 87 2.68 -1.02 17.72
C TRP A 87 4.04 -0.45 18.13
N THR A 88 4.66 -1.09 19.12
CA THR A 88 6.01 -0.79 19.59
C THR A 88 7.02 -1.87 19.22
N ASN A 89 6.55 -3.03 18.78
CA ASN A 89 7.34 -4.17 18.33
C ASN A 89 6.85 -4.63 16.96
N CYS A 90 7.72 -5.26 16.17
CA CYS A 90 7.40 -5.75 14.83
C CYS A 90 6.87 -4.66 13.88
N ILE A 91 7.41 -3.44 13.99
CA ILE A 91 7.01 -2.29 13.20
C ILE A 91 7.36 -2.54 11.71
N PRO A 92 6.41 -2.35 10.77
CA PRO A 92 6.67 -2.56 9.34
C PRO A 92 7.50 -1.42 8.74
N GLY A 93 8.40 -1.77 7.82
CA GLY A 93 9.04 -0.79 6.95
C GLY A 93 8.27 -0.58 5.64
N LEU A 94 7.29 -1.44 5.33
CA LEU A 94 6.43 -1.32 4.16
C LEU A 94 4.99 -1.73 4.48
N ILE A 95 4.03 -0.94 4.03
CA ILE A 95 2.59 -1.24 4.06
C ILE A 95 2.08 -1.31 2.62
N ILE A 96 1.55 -2.45 2.19
CA ILE A 96 0.90 -2.63 0.89
C ILE A 96 -0.60 -2.71 1.12
N VAL A 97 -1.37 -1.91 0.39
CA VAL A 97 -2.84 -1.97 0.36
C VAL A 97 -3.28 -2.29 -1.06
N GLU A 98 -3.67 -3.54 -1.26
CA GLU A 98 -4.15 -4.03 -2.55
C GLU A 98 -5.60 -3.61 -2.78
N SER A 99 -5.86 -3.04 -3.96
CA SER A 99 -7.19 -2.73 -4.50
C SER A 99 -8.09 -2.05 -3.46
N PHE A 100 -7.62 -0.93 -2.90
CA PHE A 100 -8.30 -0.28 -1.77
C PHE A 100 -9.72 0.19 -2.11
N ASP A 101 -9.96 0.49 -3.39
CA ASP A 101 -11.27 0.85 -3.93
C ASP A 101 -12.30 -0.28 -3.78
N LEU A 102 -11.86 -1.54 -3.81
CA LEU A 102 -12.73 -2.70 -3.60
C LEU A 102 -13.16 -2.87 -2.14
N LEU A 103 -12.52 -2.18 -1.18
CA LEU A 103 -12.91 -2.18 0.23
C LEU A 103 -14.15 -1.31 0.52
N ALA A 104 -14.56 -0.48 -0.44
CA ALA A 104 -15.81 0.25 -0.42
C ALA A 104 -16.50 0.09 -1.79
N PRO A 105 -17.03 -1.11 -2.07
CA PRO A 105 -17.72 -1.34 -3.33
C PRO A 105 -18.90 -0.38 -3.39
N SER A 106 -18.93 0.43 -4.45
CA SER A 106 -20.04 1.35 -4.65
C SER A 106 -21.30 0.55 -4.96
N ASN A 107 -22.10 0.29 -3.94
CA ASN A 107 -23.45 -0.20 -4.13
C ASN A 107 -24.23 0.84 -4.93
N ALA A 108 -24.69 0.48 -6.12
CA ALA A 108 -25.52 1.35 -6.97
C ALA A 108 -26.83 1.83 -6.29
N ASN A 109 -27.20 1.21 -5.16
CA ASN A 109 -28.37 1.55 -4.35
C ASN A 109 -28.06 2.48 -3.16
N ASP A 110 -26.80 2.84 -2.89
CA ASP A 110 -26.48 3.78 -1.82
C ASP A 110 -26.77 5.21 -2.30
N MET A 111 -27.88 5.77 -1.82
CA MET A 111 -28.35 7.14 -2.12
C MET A 111 -27.41 8.27 -1.62
N GLN A 112 -26.19 7.98 -1.16
CA GLN A 112 -25.25 8.99 -0.65
C GLN A 112 -23.80 8.76 -1.15
N PRO A 113 -23.48 9.15 -2.39
CA PRO A 113 -22.13 9.12 -2.95
C PRO A 113 -21.08 9.76 -2.02
N ASN A 114 -21.44 10.86 -1.36
CA ASN A 114 -20.56 11.60 -0.45
C ASN A 114 -20.05 10.78 0.74
N LYS A 115 -20.77 9.75 1.18
CA LYS A 115 -20.36 8.95 2.34
C LYS A 115 -19.18 8.04 2.01
N GLN A 116 -19.18 7.42 0.83
CA GLN A 116 -18.10 6.52 0.41
C GLN A 116 -16.82 7.30 0.12
N ASP A 117 -16.95 8.47 -0.50
CA ASP A 117 -15.80 9.36 -0.74
C ASP A 117 -15.20 9.87 0.56
N PHE A 118 -16.04 10.26 1.53
CA PHE A 118 -15.57 10.60 2.87
C PHE A 118 -14.79 9.43 3.52
N GLN A 119 -15.31 8.20 3.44
CA GLN A 119 -14.62 7.04 4.00
C GLN A 119 -13.28 6.75 3.30
N ARG A 120 -13.20 6.92 1.98
CA ARG A 120 -11.95 6.76 1.21
C ARG A 120 -10.92 7.82 1.61
N VAL A 121 -11.34 9.07 1.71
CA VAL A 121 -10.47 10.18 2.15
C VAL A 121 -10.02 9.97 3.60
N LEU A 122 -10.92 9.57 4.48
CA LEU A 122 -10.60 9.24 5.87
C LEU A 122 -9.58 8.09 5.95
N PHE A 123 -9.77 7.05 5.14
CA PHE A 123 -8.83 5.94 5.06
C PHE A 123 -7.44 6.39 4.60
N LEU A 124 -7.35 7.13 3.49
CA LEU A 124 -6.08 7.64 2.96
C LEU A 124 -5.37 8.58 3.96
N SER A 125 -6.14 9.43 4.64
CA SER A 125 -5.61 10.33 5.68
C SER A 125 -5.06 9.53 6.86
N THR A 126 -5.83 8.55 7.34
CA THR A 126 -5.42 7.68 8.45
C THR A 126 -4.21 6.83 8.06
N LEU A 127 -4.15 6.34 6.83
CA LEU A 127 -3.03 5.57 6.30
C LEU A 127 -1.77 6.42 6.24
N ALA A 128 -1.87 7.65 5.73
CA ALA A 128 -0.75 8.58 5.69
C ALA A 128 -0.25 8.89 7.12
N ASP A 129 -1.14 9.18 8.07
CA ASP A 129 -0.77 9.39 9.48
C ASP A 129 -0.16 8.14 10.12
N THR A 130 -0.64 6.96 9.74
CA THR A 130 -0.10 5.68 10.20
C THR A 130 1.32 5.49 9.68
N VAL A 131 1.56 5.69 8.39
CA VAL A 131 2.90 5.62 7.77
C VAL A 131 3.87 6.58 8.47
N ARG A 132 3.43 7.79 8.79
CA ARG A 132 4.23 8.75 9.56
C ARG A 132 4.58 8.24 10.95
N THR A 133 3.57 7.78 11.69
CA THR A 133 3.71 7.33 13.08
C THR A 133 4.63 6.12 13.16
N VAL A 134 4.44 5.16 12.27
CA VAL A 134 5.28 3.97 12.10
C VAL A 134 6.72 4.38 11.77
N SER A 135 6.92 5.31 10.83
CA SER A 135 8.26 5.83 10.48
C SER A 135 8.99 6.41 11.70
N ILE A 136 8.30 7.22 12.51
CA ILE A 136 8.86 7.79 13.74
C ILE A 136 9.23 6.68 14.73
N ASN A 137 8.33 5.72 14.95
CA ASN A 137 8.54 4.65 15.92
C ASN A 137 9.71 3.73 15.55
N GLN A 138 9.93 3.46 14.26
CA GLN A 138 11.07 2.66 13.80
C GLN A 138 12.37 3.47 13.60
N LYS A 139 12.34 4.80 13.78
CA LYS A 139 13.45 5.72 13.49
C LYS A 139 13.99 5.58 12.06
N GLY A 140 13.09 5.40 11.09
CA GLY A 140 13.42 5.18 9.69
C GLY A 140 12.18 5.35 8.80
N THR A 141 12.30 5.16 7.49
CA THR A 141 11.20 5.40 6.56
C THR A 141 10.28 4.19 6.44
N CYS A 142 8.99 4.36 6.75
CA CYS A 142 7.98 3.38 6.38
C CYS A 142 7.45 3.82 5.02
N ASN A 143 7.52 2.94 4.04
CA ASN A 143 6.93 3.18 2.73
C ASN A 143 5.53 2.56 2.65
N CYS A 144 4.74 3.02 1.71
CA CYS A 144 3.40 2.51 1.47
C CYS A 144 3.09 2.44 -0.02
N ILE A 145 2.55 1.31 -0.45
CA ILE A 145 2.05 1.09 -1.81
C ILE A 145 0.54 0.89 -1.70
N ILE A 146 -0.22 1.63 -2.50
CA ILE A 146 -1.67 1.49 -2.59
C ILE A 146 -2.02 1.25 -4.05
N THR A 147 -2.87 0.26 -4.31
CA THR A 147 -3.35 -0.01 -5.67
C THR A 147 -4.86 0.22 -5.79
N THR A 148 -5.32 0.58 -7.00
CA THR A 148 -6.75 0.71 -7.32
C THR A 148 -7.13 -0.16 -8.50
N SER A 149 -8.26 -0.85 -8.43
CA SER A 149 -8.86 -1.46 -9.61
C SER A 149 -9.46 -0.39 -10.54
N ASN A 150 -9.36 -0.55 -11.86
CA ASN A 150 -9.83 0.41 -12.87
C ASN A 150 -11.36 0.42 -13.03
N HIS A 151 -12.13 0.33 -11.93
CA HIS A 151 -13.57 0.56 -12.00
C HIS A 151 -13.82 2.07 -12.21
N GLY A 152 -13.88 2.43 -13.49
CA GLY A 152 -14.13 3.77 -13.98
C GLY A 152 -15.27 4.45 -13.24
N SER A 153 -15.07 5.75 -12.98
CA SER A 153 -15.91 6.69 -12.22
C SER A 153 -15.88 6.59 -10.69
N THR A 154 -15.42 5.51 -10.08
CA THR A 154 -15.56 5.33 -8.61
C THR A 154 -14.55 6.13 -7.78
N MET A 155 -13.45 6.61 -8.39
CA MET A 155 -12.37 7.31 -7.70
C MET A 155 -12.13 8.74 -8.18
N ALA A 156 -12.94 9.26 -9.12
CA ALA A 156 -12.74 10.58 -9.73
C ALA A 156 -12.85 11.75 -8.73
N THR A 157 -13.55 11.53 -7.62
CA THR A 157 -13.80 12.52 -6.55
C THR A 157 -12.79 12.44 -5.41
N VAL A 158 -11.90 11.43 -5.40
CA VAL A 158 -10.88 11.28 -4.37
C VAL A 158 -9.68 12.19 -4.68
N PRO A 159 -9.33 13.14 -3.80
CA PRO A 159 -8.25 14.10 -4.02
C PRO A 159 -6.87 13.48 -3.75
N PHE A 160 -6.44 12.56 -4.61
CA PHE A 160 -5.17 11.84 -4.47
C PHE A 160 -3.94 12.77 -4.37
N GLU A 161 -3.99 13.93 -5.01
CA GLU A 161 -2.93 14.94 -4.96
C GLU A 161 -2.61 15.45 -3.54
N LEU A 162 -3.52 15.29 -2.59
CA LEU A 162 -3.28 15.61 -1.17
C LEU A 162 -2.35 14.59 -0.49
N PHE A 163 -2.30 13.37 -0.99
CA PHE A 163 -1.62 12.24 -0.36
C PHE A 163 -0.38 11.77 -1.14
N TYR A 164 -0.36 11.94 -2.47
CA TYR A 164 0.69 11.45 -3.35
C TYR A 164 1.37 12.58 -4.13
N ARG A 165 2.67 12.43 -4.39
CA ARG A 165 3.37 13.26 -5.39
C ARG A 165 3.06 12.74 -6.78
N LYS A 166 3.05 13.62 -7.77
CA LYS A 166 2.84 13.23 -9.19
C LYS A 166 3.78 12.11 -9.66
N HIS A 167 5.04 12.13 -9.22
CA HIS A 167 6.04 11.10 -9.58
C HIS A 167 5.86 9.78 -8.80
N ASN A 168 5.03 9.77 -7.76
CA ASN A 168 4.68 8.59 -6.97
C ASN A 168 3.28 8.08 -7.34
N VAL A 169 2.84 8.36 -8.56
CA VAL A 169 1.63 7.82 -9.13
C VAL A 169 2.03 7.10 -10.41
N LEU A 170 1.87 5.79 -10.40
CA LEU A 170 2.09 4.91 -11.54
C LEU A 170 0.77 4.47 -12.13
N ASP A 171 0.76 4.30 -13.44
CA ASP A 171 -0.31 3.57 -14.11
C ASP A 171 0.14 2.12 -14.29
N VAL A 172 -0.78 1.16 -14.09
CA VAL A 172 -0.47 -0.28 -14.05
C VAL A 172 0.19 -0.78 -15.34
N GLU A 173 -0.10 -0.15 -16.48
CA GLU A 173 0.51 -0.46 -17.78
C GLU A 173 2.04 -0.26 -17.80
N HIS A 174 2.55 0.57 -16.88
CA HIS A 174 3.98 0.82 -16.70
C HIS A 174 4.63 -0.09 -15.65
N VAL A 175 3.87 -1.00 -15.02
CA VAL A 175 4.35 -1.93 -13.99
C VAL A 175 4.42 -3.33 -14.58
N LYS A 176 5.61 -3.76 -14.97
CA LYS A 176 5.87 -5.09 -15.56
C LYS A 176 6.50 -6.04 -14.56
N GLU A 177 7.31 -5.52 -13.66
CA GLU A 177 7.99 -6.29 -12.63
C GLU A 177 8.15 -5.49 -11.34
N SER A 178 8.53 -6.16 -10.25
CA SER A 178 8.74 -5.50 -8.95
C SER A 178 9.86 -4.46 -8.97
N ALA A 179 10.82 -4.57 -9.89
CA ALA A 179 11.89 -3.58 -10.04
C ALA A 179 11.35 -2.19 -10.44
N ASP A 180 10.27 -2.14 -11.21
CA ASP A 180 9.60 -0.88 -11.59
C ASP A 180 9.04 -0.16 -10.36
N ILE A 181 8.52 -0.92 -9.38
CA ILE A 181 8.00 -0.38 -8.12
C ILE A 181 9.15 0.03 -7.20
N LEU A 182 10.13 -0.86 -7.01
CA LEU A 182 11.22 -0.68 -6.07
C LEU A 182 12.16 0.48 -6.46
N SER A 183 12.38 0.71 -7.76
CA SER A 183 13.20 1.84 -8.24
C SER A 183 12.64 3.19 -7.78
N ILE A 184 11.33 3.38 -7.89
CA ILE A 184 10.65 4.60 -7.44
C ILE A 184 10.70 4.75 -5.92
N MET A 185 10.54 3.64 -5.19
CA MET A 185 10.66 3.66 -3.73
C MET A 185 12.09 4.04 -3.29
N MET A 186 13.12 3.51 -3.96
CA MET A 186 14.52 3.86 -3.67
C MET A 186 14.83 5.32 -3.99
N GLU A 187 14.35 5.86 -5.11
CA GLU A 187 14.50 7.28 -5.44
C GLU A 187 13.87 8.19 -4.37
N ASN A 188 12.75 7.75 -3.78
CA ASN A 188 12.10 8.46 -2.69
C ASN A 188 12.97 8.50 -1.42
N GLU A 189 13.70 7.43 -1.11
CA GLU A 189 14.63 7.37 0.04
C GLU A 189 15.89 8.23 -0.16
N HIS A 190 16.55 8.14 -1.32
CA HIS A 190 17.78 8.91 -1.59
C HIS A 190 17.56 10.43 -1.62
N SER A 191 16.33 10.88 -1.89
CA SER A 191 15.95 12.30 -1.83
C SER A 191 15.82 12.86 -0.40
N ILE A 192 15.82 11.99 0.62
CA ILE A 192 15.74 12.36 2.05
C ILE A 192 17.14 12.70 2.56
N ASP A 193 18.15 11.90 2.23
CA ASP A 193 19.53 12.10 2.69
C ASP A 193 20.16 13.38 2.14
N ASN A 194 19.79 13.80 0.93
CA ASN A 194 20.27 15.04 0.33
C ASN A 194 19.61 16.32 0.87
N ASN A 195 18.62 16.22 1.78
CA ASN A 195 17.88 17.37 2.34
C ASN A 195 17.94 17.46 3.87
N LEU A 196 18.82 16.70 4.51
CA LEU A 196 19.15 16.88 5.93
C LEU A 196 20.33 17.87 6.03
N PRO A 197 20.16 19.03 6.71
CA PRO A 197 21.27 19.93 7.00
C PRO A 197 22.27 19.32 8.00
#